data_AF-A0A6N8I2Y1-F1
#
_entry.id   AF-A0A6N8I2Y1-F1
#
_cell.length_a   1.000
_cell.length_b   1.000
_cell.length_c   1.000
_cell.angle_alpha   90.00
_cell.angle_beta   90.00
_cell.angle_gamma   90.00
#
_symmetry.space_group_name_H-M   'P 1'
#
loop_
_entity.id
_entity.type
_entity.pdbx_description
1 polymer ?
#
loop_
_entity_poly.entity_id
_entity_poly.type
_entity_poly.pdbx_seq_one_letter_code
_entity_poly.pdbx_strand_id
1 'polypeptide(L)' 'MISRAREKATKKYLKKLDDIIFRVKKGRKAEIKAHADSLGMSLNAYMNYLIDQDMGPSE' A
#
# COMPACT_ATOMS: atom_id res chain seq x y z
N MET A 1 11.44 17.34 16.72
CA MET A 1 10.31 17.09 17.64
C MET A 1 9.05 16.92 16.81
N ILE A 2 8.59 15.67 16.60
CA ILE A 2 7.36 15.39 15.86
C ILE A 2 6.21 15.76 16.80
N SER A 3 5.52 16.85 16.48
CA SER A 3 4.45 17.41 17.32
C SER A 3 3.31 16.41 17.50
N ARG A 4 2.76 16.32 18.72
CA ARG A 4 1.63 15.44 19.10
C ARG A 4 0.40 15.54 18.18
N ALA A 5 0.28 16.64 17.43
CA ALA A 5 -0.73 16.82 16.38
C ALA A 5 -0.54 15.86 15.19
N ARG A 6 0.71 15.57 14.78
CA ARG A 6 1.01 14.60 13.71
C ARG A 6 0.61 13.20 14.12
N GLU A 7 0.90 12.78 15.36
CA GLU A 7 0.56 11.45 15.86
C GLU A 7 -0.96 11.19 15.89
N LYS A 8 -1.77 12.18 16.29
CA LYS A 8 -3.24 12.07 16.27
C LYS A 8 -3.80 11.98 14.85
N ALA A 9 -3.24 12.74 13.91
CA ALA A 9 -3.64 12.69 12.50
C ALA A 9 -3.28 11.33 11.86
N THR A 10 -2.09 10.81 12.12
CA THR A 10 -1.67 9.48 11.66
C THR A 10 -2.58 8.38 12.21
N LYS A 11 -2.95 8.42 13.50
CA LYS A 11 -3.88 7.45 14.09
C LYS A 11 -5.29 7.50 13.49
N LYS A 12 -5.78 8.67 13.10
CA LYS A 12 -7.10 8.81 12.47
C LYS A 12 -7.13 8.28 11.04
N TYR A 13 -6.00 8.36 10.32
CA TYR A 13 -5.84 7.82 8.97
C TYR A 13 -5.78 6.28 8.98
N LEU A 14 -5.04 5.70 9.94
CA LEU A 14 -4.95 4.25 10.10
C LEU A 14 -6.29 3.59 10.46
N LYS A 15 -7.17 4.29 11.18
CA LYS A 15 -8.49 3.75 11.58
C LYS A 15 -9.49 3.57 10.44
N LYS A 16 -9.19 4.08 9.25
CA LYS A 16 -10.04 3.98 8.06
C LYS A 16 -9.54 2.93 7.06
N LEU A 17 -8.41 2.30 7.37
CA LEU A 17 -7.76 1.35 6.48
C LEU A 17 -7.99 -0.06 7.03
N ASP A 18 -8.34 -0.98 6.15
CA ASP A 18 -8.30 -2.41 6.44
C ASP A 18 -6.89 -2.93 6.15
N ASP A 19 -6.28 -3.57 7.14
CA ASP A 19 -4.94 -4.16 7.02
C ASP A 19 -5.02 -5.54 6.36
N ILE A 20 -4.32 -5.72 5.23
CA ILE A 20 -4.19 -7.02 4.55
C ILE A 20 -2.76 -7.52 4.70
N ILE A 21 -2.60 -8.71 5.29
CA ILE A 21 -1.28 -9.35 5.40
C ILE A 21 -1.02 -10.19 4.15
N PHE A 22 -0.26 -9.63 3.21
CA PHE A 22 0.14 -10.34 2.00
C PHE A 22 1.43 -11.16 2.22
N ARG A 23 1.31 -12.49 2.22
CA ARG A 23 2.45 -13.42 2.38
C ARG A 23 2.88 -13.95 1.04
N VAL A 24 4.12 -13.65 0.66
CA VAL A 24 4.76 -14.18 -0.57
C VAL A 24 6.02 -14.97 -0.23
N LYS A 25 6.43 -15.84 -1.15
CA LYS A 25 7.71 -16.55 -1.04
C LYS A 25 8.87 -15.55 -0.89
N LYS A 26 9.92 -15.94 -0.16
CA LYS A 26 11.14 -15.14 -0.01
C LYS A 26 11.69 -14.77 -1.39
N GLY A 27 12.14 -13.52 -1.56
CA GLY A 27 12.61 -12.96 -2.83
C GLY A 27 11.50 -12.28 -3.65
N ARG A 28 10.29 -12.84 -3.68
CA ARG A 28 9.20 -12.33 -4.53
C ARG A 28 8.75 -10.92 -4.17
N LYS A 29 8.81 -10.55 -2.89
CA LYS A 29 8.53 -9.18 -2.44
C LYS A 29 9.47 -8.15 -3.08
N ALA A 30 10.74 -8.49 -3.25
CA ALA A 30 11.72 -7.59 -3.85
C ALA A 30 11.45 -7.41 -5.36
N GLU A 31 11.09 -8.49 -6.05
CA GLU A 31 10.68 -8.43 -7.46
C GLU A 31 9.45 -7.53 -7.66
N ILE A 32 8.42 -7.71 -6.83
CA ILE A 32 7.20 -6.87 -6.89
C ILE A 32 7.55 -5.40 -6.61
N LYS A 33 8.43 -5.15 -5.63
CA LYS A 33 8.87 -3.78 -5.31
C LYS A 33 9.63 -3.16 -6.47
N ALA A 34 10.56 -3.88 -7.10
CA ALA A 34 11.34 -3.38 -8.22
C ALA A 34 10.45 -3.09 -9.45
N HIS A 35 9.43 -3.91 -9.67
CA HIS A 35 8.45 -3.68 -10.73
C HIS A 35 7.59 -2.43 -10.45
N ALA A 36 7.06 -2.29 -9.23
CA ALA A 36 6.32 -1.10 -8.83
C ALA A 36 7.18 0.18 -8.95
N ASP A 37 8.44 0.11 -8.54
CA ASP A 37 9.41 1.22 -8.63
C ASP A 37 9.69 1.60 -10.10
N SER A 38 9.82 0.61 -10.99
CA SER A 38 9.96 0.85 -12.44
C SER A 38 8.73 1.52 -13.06
N LEU A 39 7.55 1.36 -12.46
CA LEU A 39 6.32 2.03 -12.85
C LEU A 39 6.15 3.40 -12.15
N GLY A 40 7.10 3.82 -11.30
CA GLY A 40 6.99 5.03 -10.49
C GLY A 40 5.93 4.96 -9.39
N MET A 41 5.47 3.75 -9.05
CA MET A 41 4.41 3.51 -8.08
C MET A 41 4.96 2.95 -6.76
N SER A 42 4.35 3.32 -5.64
CA SER A 42 4.55 2.61 -4.38
C SER A 42 4.01 1.18 -4.50
N LEU A 43 4.61 0.22 -3.80
CA LEU A 43 4.13 -1.17 -3.77
C LEU A 43 2.65 -1.25 -3.35
N ASN A 44 2.18 -0.37 -2.46
CA ASN A 44 0.77 -0.32 -2.08
C ASN A 44 -0.12 0.21 -3.21
N ALA A 45 0.32 1.27 -3.90
CA ALA A 45 -0.40 1.83 -5.03
C ALA A 45 -0.48 0.83 -6.20
N TYR A 46 0.62 0.10 -6.44
CA TYR A 46 0.67 -0.96 -7.44
C TYR A 46 -0.30 -2.11 -7.13
N MET A 47 -0.37 -2.55 -5.87
CA MET A 47 -1.34 -3.58 -5.48
C MET A 47 -2.78 -3.10 -5.64
N ASN A 48 -3.11 -1.88 -5.20
CA ASN A 48 -4.46 -1.33 -5.41
C ASN A 48 -4.79 -1.19 -6.89
N TYR A 49 -3.87 -0.67 -7.71
CA TYR A 49 -4.05 -0.54 -9.15
C TYR A 49 -4.38 -1.88 -9.82
N LEU A 50 -3.64 -2.95 -9.48
CA LEU A 50 -3.93 -4.29 -10.02
C LEU A 50 -5.30 -4.81 -9.59
N ILE A 51 -5.71 -4.54 -8.35
CA ILE A 51 -7.02 -4.94 -7.84
C ILE A 51 -8.13 -4.19 -8.55
N ASP A 52 -8.04 -2.86 -8.67
CA ASP A 52 -9.00 -2.05 -9.44
C ASP A 52 -9.01 -2.42 -10.94
N GLN A 53 -7.88 -2.85 -11.50
CA GLN A 53 -7.82 -3.31 -12.88
C GLN A 53 -8.53 -4.66 -13.09
N ASP A 54 -8.43 -5.57 -12.12
CA ASP A 54 -9.02 -6.92 -12.18
C ASP A 54 -10.52 -6.92 -11.79
N MET A 55 -10.86 -6.25 -10.69
CA MET A 55 -12.24 -6.19 -10.16
C MET A 55 -13.09 -5.09 -10.80
N GLY A 56 -12.47 -4.15 -11.54
CA GLY A 56 -13.08 -2.89 -11.93
C GLY A 56 -12.97 -1.83 -10.83
N PRO A 57 -13.15 -0.54 -11.16
CA PRO A 57 -13.06 0.54 -10.19
C PRO A 57 -14.09 0.32 -9.08
N SER A 58 -13.63 0.36 -7.84
CA SER A 58 -14.50 0.32 -6.66
C SER A 58 -15.35 1.60 -6.58
N GLU A 59 -16.68 1.46 -6.76
CA GLU A 59 -17.67 2.56 -6.65
C GLU A 59 -17.81 3.11 -5.21
#